data_AF-A0A2D9AME7-F1
#
_entry.id   AF-A0A2D9AME7-F1
#
_cell.length_a   1.000
_cell.length_b   1.000
_cell.length_c   1.000
_cell.angle_alpha   90.00
_cell.angle_beta   90.00
_cell.angle_gamma   90.00
#
_symmetry.space_group_name_H-M   'P 1'
#
loop_
_entity.id
_entity.type
_entity.pdbx_description
1 polymer ?
#
loop_
_entity_poly.entity_id
_entity_poly.type
_entity_poly.pdbx_seq_one_letter_code
_entity_poly.pdbx_strand_id
1 'polypeptide(L)' 'ETLRFHDLRHIAISRMWSSGMNALEISACSGHRDIKMLMRYSHYQLSF' A
#
# COMPACT_ATOMS: atom_id res chain seq x y z
N GLU A 1 10.14 6.29 17.57
CA GLU A 1 9.73 6.94 16.30
C GLU A 1 8.22 7.19 16.36
N THR A 2 7.78 8.41 16.11
CA THR A 2 6.36 8.79 16.29
C THR A 2 5.57 8.36 15.06
N LEU A 3 4.67 7.38 15.22
CA LEU A 3 3.73 6.97 14.18
C LEU A 3 2.92 8.19 13.73
N ARG A 4 2.99 8.54 12.45
CA ARG A 4 2.18 9.61 11.85
C ARG A 4 0.95 8.99 11.21
N PHE A 5 -0.14 9.76 11.13
CA PHE A 5 -1.36 9.30 10.46
C PHE A 5 -1.12 8.88 9.00
N HIS A 6 -0.12 9.47 8.33
CA HIS A 6 0.28 9.08 6.98
C HIS A 6 0.87 7.66 6.91
N ASP A 7 1.56 7.24 7.98
CA ASP A 7 2.19 5.91 8.05
C ASP A 7 1.13 4.81 8.10
N LEU A 8 -0.06 5.09 8.66
CA LEU A 8 -1.19 4.16 8.63
C LEU A 8 -1.62 3.83 7.20
N ARG A 9 -1.67 4.83 6.31
CA ARG A 9 -2.00 4.62 4.89
C ARG A 9 -0.91 3.80 4.20
N HIS A 10 0.36 4.08 4.48
CA HIS A 10 1.49 3.28 3.99
C HIS A 10 1.38 1.82 4.43
N ILE A 11 1.18 1.57 5.74
CA ILE A 11 1.06 0.23 6.31
C ILE A 11 -0.14 -0.51 5.71
N ALA A 12 -1.29 0.15 5.56
CA ALA A 12 -2.48 -0.45 4.98
C ALA A 12 -2.23 -0.92 3.53
N ILE A 13 -1.63 -0.07 2.69
CA ILE A 13 -1.36 -0.42 1.29
C ILE A 13 -0.31 -1.52 1.19
N SER A 14 0.76 -1.47 2.00
CA SER A 14 1.76 -2.55 2.04
C SER A 14 1.14 -3.89 2.46
N ARG A 15 0.21 -3.90 3.43
CA ARG A 15 -0.53 -5.11 3.83
C ARG A 15 -1.40 -5.65 2.70
N MET A 16 -2.06 -4.79 1.92
CA MET A 16 -2.87 -5.21 0.76
C MET A 16 -2.01 -5.89 -0.32
N TRP A 17 -0.80 -5.37 -0.56
CA TRP A 17 0.18 -6.03 -1.42
C TRP A 17 0.60 -7.39 -0.86
N SER A 18 0.90 -7.47 0.44
CA SER A 18 1.26 -8.74 1.09
C SER A 18 0.13 -9.77 1.12
N SER A 19 -1.14 -9.34 1.09
CA SER A 19 -2.29 -10.25 0.94
C SER A 19 -2.53 -10.71 -0.50
N GLY A 20 -1.69 -10.30 -1.46
CA GLY A 20 -1.78 -10.72 -2.86
C GLY A 20 -2.81 -9.97 -3.69
N MET A 21 -3.30 -8.81 -3.22
CA MET A 21 -4.21 -7.98 -4.02
C MET A 21 -3.48 -7.40 -5.23
N ASN A 22 -4.19 -7.27 -6.34
CA ASN A 22 -3.63 -6.64 -7.54
C ASN A 22 -3.68 -5.11 -7.45
N ALA A 23 -2.88 -4.41 -8.26
CA ALA A 23 -2.79 -2.95 -8.24
C ALA A 23 -4.14 -2.24 -8.43
N LEU A 24 -5.05 -2.83 -9.20
CA LEU A 24 -6.37 -2.26 -9.50
C LEU A 24 -7.29 -2.31 -8.28
N GLU A 25 -7.32 -3.46 -7.59
CA GLU A 25 -8.07 -3.67 -6.35
C GLU A 25 -7.58 -2.74 -5.25
N ILE A 26 -6.25 -2.64 -5.11
CA ILE A 26 -5.63 -1.74 -4.14
C ILE A 26 -5.99 -0.28 -4.48
N SER A 27 -5.99 0.10 -5.76
CA SER A 27 -6.37 1.45 -6.19
C SER A 27 -7.83 1.77 -5.84
N ALA A 28 -8.73 0.82 -6.06
CA ALA A 28 -10.14 0.96 -5.71
C ALA A 28 -10.35 1.09 -4.19
N CYS A 29 -9.65 0.27 -3.39
CA CYS A 29 -9.76 0.31 -1.92
C CYS A 29 -9.12 1.55 -1.28
N SER A 30 -7.98 2.01 -1.80
CA SER A 30 -7.21 3.13 -1.23
C SER A 30 -7.54 4.50 -1.83
N GLY A 31 -8.35 4.53 -2.90
CA GLY A 31 -8.78 5.75 -3.58
C GLY A 31 -7.65 6.46 -4.35
N HIS A 32 -6.70 5.72 -4.90
CA HIS A 32 -5.67 6.31 -5.75
C HIS A 32 -6.23 6.65 -7.12
N ARG A 33 -5.95 7.88 -7.58
CA ARG A 33 -6.27 8.33 -8.95
C ARG A 33 -5.25 7.84 -9.98
N ASP A 34 -4.00 7.66 -9.55
CA ASP A 34 -2.90 7.18 -10.40
C ASP A 34 -2.21 5.98 -9.73
N ILE A 35 -2.14 4.87 -10.48
CA ILE A 35 -1.51 3.61 -10.08
C ILE A 35 0.00 3.79 -9.87
N LYS A 36 0.64 4.77 -10.51
CA LYS A 36 2.08 5.06 -10.30
C LYS A 36 2.42 5.33 -8.83
N MET A 37 1.48 5.91 -8.07
CA MET A 37 1.66 6.17 -6.64
C MET A 37 1.67 4.86 -5.83
N LEU A 38 0.95 3.83 -6.29
CA LEU A 38 0.86 2.51 -5.64
C LEU A 38 2.12 1.66 -5.83
N MET A 39 2.82 1.83 -6.94
CA MET A 39 4.07 1.11 -7.23
C MET A 39 5.19 1.43 -6.23
N ARG A 40 5.09 2.54 -5.49
CA ARG A 40 6.02 2.82 -4.39
C ARG A 40 5.81 1.92 -3.17
N TYR A 41 4.68 1.22 -3.11
CA TYR A 41 4.32 0.30 -2.04
C TYR A 41 4.42 -1.17 -2.47
N SER A 42 4.64 -1.46 -3.75
CA SER A 42 4.71 -2.84 -4.29
C SER A 42 6.02 -3.56 -3.97
N HIS A 43 7.07 -2.83 -3.58
CA HIS A 43 8.39 -3.40 -3.29
C HIS A 43 8.54 -3.91 -1.85
N TYR A 44 7.54 -3.69 -0.99
CA TYR A 44 7.58 -4.20 0.39
C TYR A 44 7.30 -5.71 0.41
N GLN A 45 8.35 -6.50 0.18
CA GLN A 45 8.44 -7.82 0.81
C GLN A 45 8.60 -7.57 2.31
N LEU A 46 7.50 -7.68 3.06
CA LEU A 46 7.59 -7.95 4.48
C LEU A 46 8.21 -9.35 4.62
N SER A 47 9.55 -9.39 4.63
CA SER A 47 10.32 -10.54 5.08
C SER A 47 9.94 -10.78 6.54
N PHE A 48 9.09 -11.78 6.76
CA PHE A 48 8.91 -12.40 8.06
C PHE A 48 10.09 -13.31 8.36
#